data_AF-B3QLD9-F1
#
_entry.id   AF-B3QLD9-F1
#
_cell.length_a   1.000
_cell.length_b   1.000
_cell.length_c   1.000
_cell.angle_alpha   90.00
_cell.angle_beta   90.00
_cell.angle_gamma   90.00
#
_symmetry.space_group_name_H-M   'P 1'
#
loop_
_entity.id
_entity.type
_entity.pdbx_description
1 polymer ?
#
loop_
_entity_poly.entity_id
_entity_poly.type
_entity_poly.pdbx_seq_one_letter_code
_entity_poly.pdbx_strand_id
1 'polypeptide(L)' 'MDIRRLILAFILPPAAVMNKEAGTIMLTGILTLWGWIPGVVAALVMISQEQLKKKAEA' A
#
# COMPACT_ATOMS: atom_id res chain seq x y z
N MET A 1 8.64 15.63 -12.73
CA MET A 1 7.81 14.43 -12.45
C MET A 1 7.72 14.29 -10.95
N ASP A 2 6.65 14.82 -10.37
CA ASP A 2 6.59 15.17 -8.96
C ASP A 2 6.31 13.95 -8.08
N ILE A 3 7.27 13.59 -7.22
CA ILE A 3 7.15 12.50 -6.22
C ILE A 3 5.89 12.67 -5.35
N ARG A 4 5.49 13.92 -5.08
CA ARG A 4 4.23 14.25 -4.37
C ARG A 4 2.98 13.81 -5.14
N ARG A 5 2.98 13.93 -6.48
CA ARG A 5 1.89 13.42 -7.33
C ARG A 5 1.87 11.90 -7.38
N LEU A 6 3.04 11.25 -7.30
CA LEU A 6 3.17 9.80 -7.20
C LEU A 6 2.60 9.27 -5.87
N ILE A 7 2.91 9.94 -4.75
CA ILE A 7 2.35 9.61 -3.42
C ILE A 7 0.83 9.87 -3.39
N LEU A 8 0.36 10.99 -3.96
CA LEU A 8 -1.08 11.25 -4.09
C LEU A 8 -1.78 10.25 -5.02
N ALA A 9 -1.14 9.82 -6.11
CA ALA A 9 -1.66 8.80 -7.01
C ALA A 9 -1.63 7.39 -6.40
N PHE A 10 -0.70 7.11 -5.47
CA PHE A 10 -0.65 5.86 -4.72
C PHE A 10 -1.74 5.79 -3.63
N ILE A 11 -2.11 6.93 -3.02
CA ILE A 11 -3.14 7.00 -1.97
C ILE A 11 -4.55 7.23 -2.53
N LEU A 12 -4.68 7.88 -3.68
CA LEU A 12 -5.94 8.17 -4.38
C LEU A 12 -5.99 7.62 -5.84
N PRO A 13 -5.52 6.38 -6.14
CA PRO A 13 -5.48 5.86 -7.50
C PRO A 13 -6.84 5.80 -8.23
N PRO A 14 -7.94 5.35 -7.60
CA PRO A 14 -9.21 5.19 -8.33
C PRO A 14 -9.91 6.52 -8.62
N ALA A 15 -9.66 7.57 -7.84
CA ALA A 15 -10.32 8.85 -8.03
C ALA A 15 -9.78 9.62 -9.26
N ALA A 16 -8.50 9.43 -9.60
CA ALA A 16 -7.91 10.02 -10.80
C ALA A 16 -8.37 9.32 -12.10
N VAL A 17 -8.84 8.07 -11.98
CA VAL A 17 -9.24 7.23 -13.12
C VAL A 17 -10.76 7.17 -13.28
N MET A 18 -11.54 7.74 -12.36
CA MET A 18 -13.02 7.82 -12.48
C MET A 18 -13.49 8.48 -13.80
N ASN A 19 -12.64 9.29 -14.43
CA ASN A 19 -12.91 9.94 -15.72
C ASN A 19 -12.47 9.16 -16.96
N LYS A 20 -11.91 7.95 -16.83
CA LYS A 20 -11.44 7.15 -17.97
C LYS A 20 -11.65 5.65 -17.75
N GLU A 21 -12.26 5.01 -18.75
CA GLU A 21 -12.29 3.56 -19.03
C GLU A 21 -12.35 2.64 -17.79
N ALA A 22 -13.51 2.02 -17.51
CA ALA A 22 -13.73 1.12 -16.37
C ALA A 22 -12.65 0.02 -16.20
N GLY A 23 -12.01 -0.43 -17.29
CA GLY A 23 -10.90 -1.39 -17.24
C GLY A 23 -9.65 -0.87 -16.51
N THR A 24 -9.36 0.43 -16.60
CA THR A 24 -8.20 1.06 -15.95
C THR A 24 -8.42 1.17 -14.43
N ILE A 25 -9.66 1.40 -13.99
CA ILE A 25 -10.02 1.44 -12.57
C ILE A 25 -9.81 0.06 -11.93
N MET A 26 -10.23 -1.00 -12.61
CA MET A 26 -10.08 -2.37 -12.11
C MET A 26 -8.61 -2.80 -12.05
N LEU A 27 -7.80 -2.45 -13.06
CA LEU A 27 -6.36 -2.74 -13.07
C LEU A 27 -5.61 -1.98 -11.95
N THR A 28 -5.90 -0.68 -11.78
CA THR A 28 -5.28 0.14 -10.72
C THR A 28 -5.68 -0.32 -9.32
N GLY A 29 -6.93 -0.75 -9.12
CA GLY A 29 -7.39 -1.33 -7.86
C GLY A 29 -6.64 -2.62 -7.49
N ILE A 30 -6.49 -3.56 -8.43
CA ILE A 30 -5.77 -4.83 -8.21
C ILE A 30 -4.27 -4.56 -7.97
N LEU A 31 -3.66 -3.66 -8.75
CA LEU A 31 -2.24 -3.32 -8.60
C LEU A 31 -1.94 -2.63 -7.26
N THR A 32 -2.88 -1.78 -6.79
CA THR A 32 -2.79 -1.16 -5.46
C THR A 32 -2.87 -2.20 -4.36
N LEU A 33 -3.81 -3.14 -4.44
CA LEU A 33 -3.89 -4.25 -3.48
C LEU A 33 -2.63 -5.11 -3.50
N TRP A 34 -2.10 -5.43 -4.69
CA TRP A 34 -0.86 -6.20 -4.84
C TRP A 34 0.39 -5.51 -4.28
N GLY A 35 0.48 -4.18 -4.35
CA GLY A 35 1.59 -3.43 -3.74
C GLY A 35 1.39 -3.16 -2.24
N TRP A 36 0.14 -3.03 -1.80
CA TRP A 36 -0.20 -2.68 -0.42
C TRP A 36 -0.16 -3.88 0.54
N ILE A 37 -0.71 -5.02 0.13
CA ILE A 37 -0.72 -6.27 0.92
C ILE A 37 0.71 -6.65 1.40
N PRO A 38 1.76 -6.74 0.54
CA PRO A 38 3.10 -7.11 1.00
C PRO A 38 3.72 -6.06 1.93
N GLY A 39 3.40 -4.77 1.76
CA GLY A 39 3.88 -3.70 2.66
C GLY A 39 3.29 -3.79 4.07
N VAL A 40 1.98 -4.03 4.17
CA VAL A 40 1.30 -4.23 5.47
C VAL A 40 1.78 -5.50 6.15
N VAL A 41 1.97 -6.59 5.39
CA VAL A 41 2.51 -7.85 5.93
C VAL A 41 3.93 -7.63 6.46
N ALA A 42 4.79 -6.93 5.71
CA ALA A 42 6.15 -6.64 6.17
C ALA A 42 6.17 -5.80 7.46
N ALA A 43 5.33 -4.77 7.55
CA ALA A 43 5.20 -3.95 8.76
C ALA A 43 4.68 -4.76 9.95
N LEU A 44 3.69 -5.64 9.73
CA LEU A 44 3.12 -6.50 10.77
C LEU A 44 4.13 -7.55 11.28
N VAL A 45 4.94 -8.12 10.39
CA VAL A 45 6.01 -9.04 10.77
C VAL A 45 7.07 -8.31 11.59
N MET A 46 7.48 -7.10 11.16
CA MET A 46 8.49 -6.30 11.87
C MET A 46 8.04 -5.95 13.30
N ILE A 47 6.80 -5.48 13.48
CA ILE A 47 6.28 -5.17 14.82
C ILE A 47 6.14 -6.44 15.68
N SER A 48 5.71 -7.57 15.10
CA SER A 48 5.59 -8.83 15.83
C SER A 48 6.96 -9.33 16.36
N GLN A 49 8.01 -9.22 15.55
CA GLN A 49 9.37 -9.55 15.97
C GLN A 49 9.88 -8.61 17.08
N GLU A 50 9.61 -7.30 16.97
CA GLU A 50 9.97 -6.34 18.01
C GLU A 50 9.31 -6.67 19.36
N GLN A 51 8.02 -7.04 19.34
CA GLN A 51 7.31 -7.45 20.56
C GLN A 51 7.91 -8.72 21.18
N LEU A 52 8.29 -9.72 20.37
CA LEU A 52 8.93 -10.95 20.86
C LEU A 52 10.28 -10.66 21.52
N LYS A 53 11.10 -9.77 20.94
CA LYS A 53 12.39 -9.37 21.52
C LYS A 53 12.21 -8.65 22.85
N LYS A 54 11.27 -7.69 22.93
CA LYS A 54 10.93 -7.01 24.20
C LYS A 54 10.41 -7.96 25.27
N LYS A 55 9.67 -9.01 24.90
CA LYS A 55 9.15 -10.03 25.83
C LYS A 55 10.22 -11.03 26.29
N ALA A 56 11.31 -11.20 25.55
CA ALA A 56 12.45 -12.02 25.95
C ALA A 56 13.44 -11.24 26.85
N GLU A 57 13.44 -9.91 26.75
CA GLU A 57 14.28 -9.00 27.55
C GLU A 57 13.60 -8.54 28.87
N ALA A 58 12.33 -8.92 29.11
CA ALA A 58 11.54 -8.62 30.31
C ALA A 58 11.27 -9.88 31.13
#